data_AF-A0A3D4UG83-F1
#
_entry.id   AF-A0A3D4UG83-F1
#
_cell.length_a   1.000
_cell.length_b   1.000
_cell.length_c   1.000
_cell.angle_alpha   90.00
_cell.angle_beta   90.00
_cell.angle_gamma   90.00
#
_symmetry.space_group_name_H-M   'P 1'
#
loop_
_entity.id
_entity.type
_entity.pdbx_description
1 polymer ?
#
loop_
_entity_poly.entity_id
_entity_poly.type
_entity_poly.pdbx_seq_one_letter_code
_entity_poly.pdbx_strand_id
1 'polypeptide(L)'
;MGLGGGDRGGVGVVAGQEGVMKREHVRGGFTLLELLLVIALVGILVTLLLPTLGLTRDRAMQTKAMSDLRQHATVMGMYAGDWDDLFPFFAIPGASETVIRTERYTDSFSYFDSHSFWPVALVDRYYPDYSVHDEVFQSPYARQTNWGAWGVYAYSCSMIAAPDYWDQSTREGIHQLRPNRVSSVRYPGSKALLSFDPWRWSWP
;
A
#
# COMPACT_ATOMS: atom_id res chain seq x y z
N MET A 1 14.35 108.22 -34.19
CA MET A 1 14.25 108.68 -32.80
C MET A 1 14.17 107.45 -31.91
N GLY A 2 15.07 107.28 -30.94
CA GLY A 2 15.04 106.18 -29.96
C GLY A 2 16.32 105.33 -29.95
N LEU A 3 17.35 105.88 -29.33
CA LEU A 3 18.62 105.23 -28.99
C LEU A 3 18.52 104.46 -27.66
N GLY A 4 19.45 103.52 -27.46
CA GLY A 4 19.86 102.99 -26.14
C GLY A 4 19.53 101.51 -26.00
N GLY A 5 20.45 100.58 -25.81
CA GLY A 5 21.79 100.67 -25.21
C GLY A 5 21.85 99.62 -24.09
N GLY A 6 22.92 98.83 -24.02
CA GLY A 6 23.14 97.93 -22.87
C GLY A 6 23.83 96.61 -23.19
N ASP A 7 25.13 96.70 -23.49
CA ASP A 7 26.11 95.63 -23.33
C ASP A 7 26.18 95.19 -21.86
N ARG A 8 26.17 93.87 -21.58
CA ARG A 8 26.94 93.20 -20.50
C ARG A 8 27.10 91.70 -20.78
N GLY A 9 28.35 91.27 -20.87
CA GLY A 9 28.74 89.87 -20.89
C GLY A 9 28.41 89.10 -19.60
N GLY A 10 28.27 87.79 -19.76
CA GLY A 10 28.28 86.77 -18.71
C GLY A 10 28.83 85.49 -19.33
N VAL A 11 30.14 85.26 -19.20
CA VAL A 11 30.74 84.26 -18.31
C VAL A 11 30.14 82.86 -18.52
N GLY A 12 30.95 82.01 -19.15
CA GLY A 12 30.63 80.60 -19.38
C GLY A 12 30.47 79.82 -18.08
N VAL A 13 29.49 78.91 -18.10
CA VAL A 13 29.39 77.79 -17.17
C VAL A 13 29.38 76.54 -18.02
N VAL A 14 30.51 75.83 -18.03
CA VAL A 14 30.64 74.49 -18.60
C VAL A 14 29.87 73.56 -17.68
N ALA A 15 28.71 73.08 -18.14
CA ALA A 15 27.96 72.05 -17.45
C ALA A 15 28.75 70.74 -17.48
N GLY A 16 29.27 70.31 -16.33
CA GLY A 16 29.85 68.99 -16.14
C GLY A 16 28.80 67.91 -16.32
N GLN A 17 29.01 67.02 -17.28
CA GLN A 17 28.18 65.83 -17.45
C GLN A 17 28.59 64.78 -16.42
N GLU A 18 27.75 64.56 -15.40
CA GLU A 18 27.86 63.41 -14.51
C GLU A 18 27.44 62.14 -15.28
N GLY A 19 28.43 61.33 -15.67
CA GLY A 19 28.20 60.04 -16.30
C GLY A 19 27.60 59.03 -15.33
N VAL A 20 26.29 58.82 -15.41
CA VAL A 20 25.61 57.68 -14.78
C VAL A 20 26.10 56.39 -15.45
N MET A 21 26.96 55.63 -14.75
CA MET A 21 27.43 54.31 -15.18
C MET A 21 26.26 53.32 -15.18
N LYS A 22 25.61 53.18 -16.35
CA LYS A 22 24.59 52.17 -16.63
C LYS A 22 25.29 50.80 -16.68
N ARG A 23 25.22 50.03 -15.60
CA ARG A 23 25.66 48.63 -15.61
C ARG A 23 24.78 47.85 -16.58
N GLU A 24 25.29 47.59 -17.78
CA GLU A 24 24.65 46.68 -18.72
C GLU A 24 24.60 45.29 -18.09
N HIS A 25 23.38 44.84 -17.77
CA HIS A 25 23.15 43.46 -17.43
C HIS A 25 23.30 42.65 -18.71
N VAL A 26 24.43 41.96 -18.86
CA VAL A 26 24.62 40.93 -19.89
C VAL A 26 23.53 39.89 -19.67
N ARG A 27 22.48 39.92 -20.49
CA ARG A 27 21.46 38.87 -20.52
C ARG A 27 22.10 37.66 -21.19
N GLY A 28 22.54 36.69 -20.40
CA GLY A 28 23.01 35.40 -20.92
C GLY A 28 21.87 34.67 -21.62
N GLY A 29 22.03 34.41 -22.93
CA GLY A 29 21.13 33.56 -23.69
C GLY A 29 21.53 32.09 -23.51
N PHE A 30 20.55 31.20 -23.38
CA PHE A 30 20.77 29.75 -23.29
C PHE A 30 21.34 29.24 -24.61
N THR A 31 22.46 28.52 -24.56
CA THR A 31 23.04 27.91 -25.77
C THR A 31 22.35 26.58 -26.09
N LEU A 32 22.28 26.22 -27.38
CA LEU A 32 21.78 24.90 -27.80
C LEU A 32 22.57 23.76 -27.16
N LEU A 33 23.87 23.96 -26.92
CA LEU A 33 24.75 22.99 -26.31
C LEU A 33 24.43 22.78 -24.82
N GLU A 34 24.13 23.85 -24.07
CA GLU A 34 23.68 23.73 -22.67
C GLU A 34 22.39 22.91 -22.58
N LEU A 35 21.42 23.19 -23.44
CA LEU A 35 20.16 22.43 -23.44
C LEU A 35 20.39 20.96 -23.84
N LEU A 36 21.23 20.71 -24.85
CA LEU A 36 21.55 19.36 -25.33
C LEU A 36 22.30 18.54 -24.28
N LEU A 37 23.28 19.13 -23.60
CA LEU A 37 24.05 18.47 -22.56
C LEU A 37 23.16 18.12 -21.35
N VAL A 38 22.24 19.02 -20.99
CA VAL A 38 21.30 18.78 -19.88
C VAL A 38 20.41 17.58 -20.15
N ILE A 39 19.78 17.49 -21.33
CA ILE A 39 18.93 16.34 -21.65
C ILE A 39 19.74 15.04 -21.75
N ALA A 40 20.98 15.11 -22.26
CA ALA A 40 21.88 13.96 -22.33
C ALA A 40 22.25 13.44 -20.92
N LEU A 41 22.60 14.35 -20.01
CA LEU A 41 22.94 13.99 -18.62
C LEU A 41 21.72 13.49 -17.84
N VAL A 42 20.56 14.13 -17.97
CA VAL A 42 19.31 13.67 -17.34
C VAL A 42 18.93 12.29 -17.88
N GLY A 43 19.09 12.04 -19.19
CA GLY A 43 18.86 10.73 -19.80
C GLY A 43 19.71 9.62 -19.17
N ILE A 44 21.01 9.87 -18.99
CA ILE A 44 21.91 8.91 -18.32
C ILE A 44 21.45 8.63 -16.88
N LEU A 45 21.13 9.67 -16.11
CA LEU A 45 20.67 9.52 -14.73
C LEU A 45 19.36 8.71 -14.64
N VAL A 46 18.38 9.03 -15.49
CA VAL A 46 17.09 8.30 -15.53
C VAL A 46 17.29 6.84 -15.92
N THR A 47 18.18 6.55 -16.88
CA THR A 47 18.44 5.17 -17.33
C THR A 47 19.03 4.30 -16.21
N LEU A 48 19.86 4.88 -15.33
CA LEU A 48 20.38 4.19 -14.15
C LEU A 48 19.35 4.06 -13.01
N LEU A 49 18.42 5.01 -12.89
CA LEU A 49 17.41 5.03 -11.83
C LEU A 49 16.24 4.07 -12.10
N LEU A 50 15.73 4.01 -13.33
CA LEU A 50 14.55 3.22 -13.70
C LEU A 50 14.58 1.74 -13.25
N PRO A 51 15.66 0.95 -13.48
CA PRO A 51 15.68 -0.45 -13.06
C PRO A 51 15.64 -0.63 -11.52
N THR A 52 16.16 0.34 -10.77
CA THR A 52 16.21 0.26 -9.30
C THR A 52 14.88 0.58 -8.63
N LEU A 53 14.03 1.38 -9.29
CA LEU A 53 12.72 1.78 -8.76
C LEU A 53 11.76 0.58 -8.65
N GLY A 54 11.77 -0.34 -9.61
CA GLY A 54 10.95 -1.56 -9.57
C GLY A 54 11.30 -2.44 -8.37
N LEU A 55 12.59 -2.76 -8.19
CA LEU A 55 13.07 -3.57 -7.07
C LEU A 55 12.80 -2.92 -5.71
N THR A 56 12.92 -1.59 -5.63
CA THR A 56 12.66 -0.83 -4.39
C THR A 56 11.18 -0.87 -4.05
N ARG A 57 10.30 -0.70 -5.05
CA ARG A 57 8.85 -0.82 -4.87
C ARG A 57 8.45 -2.22 -4.40
N ASP A 58 8.99 -3.27 -5.01
CA ASP A 58 8.68 -4.65 -4.65
C ASP A 58 9.12 -4.97 -3.21
N ARG A 59 10.30 -4.48 -2.80
CA ARG A 59 10.78 -4.61 -1.40
C ARG A 59 9.92 -3.82 -0.41
N ALA A 60 9.45 -2.63 -0.79
CA ALA A 60 8.54 -1.84 0.04
C ALA A 60 7.19 -2.56 0.23
N MET A 61 6.64 -3.13 -0.86
CA MET A 61 5.44 -3.97 -0.81
C MET A 61 5.62 -5.20 0.08
N GLN A 62 6.77 -5.88 -0.02
CA GLN A 62 7.09 -7.03 0.83
C GLN A 62 7.15 -6.65 2.30
N THR A 63 7.79 -5.52 2.60
CA THR A 63 7.94 -5.02 3.97
C THR A 63 6.59 -4.65 4.57
N LYS A 64 5.72 -3.97 3.80
CA LYS A 64 4.34 -3.68 4.21
C LYS A 64 3.56 -4.98 4.46
N ALA A 65 3.57 -5.91 3.50
CA ALA A 65 2.85 -7.16 3.64
C ALA A 65 3.29 -7.96 4.87
N MET A 66 4.58 -7.99 5.18
CA MET A 66 5.12 -8.63 6.39
C MET A 66 4.69 -7.92 7.68
N SER A 67 4.57 -6.59 7.65
CA SER A 67 4.06 -5.81 8.78
C SER A 67 2.59 -6.11 9.06
N ASP A 68 1.75 -6.07 8.02
CA ASP A 68 0.32 -6.35 8.10
C ASP A 68 0.09 -7.80 8.60
N LEU A 69 0.86 -8.77 8.10
CA LEU A 69 0.83 -10.16 8.58
C LEU A 69 1.13 -10.31 10.08
N ARG A 70 2.10 -9.55 10.60
CA ARG A 70 2.44 -9.58 12.04
C ARG A 70 1.31 -8.97 12.88
N GLN A 71 0.70 -7.89 12.39
CA GLN A 71 -0.46 -7.28 13.04
C GLN A 71 -1.61 -8.29 13.11
N HIS A 72 -1.94 -8.96 12.00
CA HIS A 72 -2.99 -9.96 11.97
C HIS A 72 -2.68 -11.19 12.83
N ALA A 73 -1.44 -11.69 12.81
CA ALA A 73 -1.03 -12.81 13.67
C ALA A 73 -1.19 -12.48 15.15
N THR A 74 -0.92 -11.23 15.54
CA THR A 74 -1.15 -10.75 16.92
C THR A 74 -2.63 -10.81 17.27
N VAL A 75 -3.50 -10.30 16.40
CA VAL A 75 -4.96 -10.34 16.60
C VAL A 75 -5.51 -11.77 16.63
N MET A 76 -4.99 -12.66 15.77
CA MET A 76 -5.33 -14.08 15.81
C MET A 76 -4.95 -14.73 17.14
N GLY A 77 -3.80 -14.37 17.69
CA GLY A 77 -3.39 -14.80 19.03
C GLY A 77 -4.32 -14.28 20.14
N MET A 78 -4.75 -13.02 20.04
CA MET A 78 -5.75 -12.46 20.95
C MET A 78 -7.09 -13.20 20.86
N TYR A 79 -7.55 -13.49 19.64
CA TYR A 79 -8.76 -14.28 19.43
C TYR A 79 -8.61 -15.68 20.04
N ALA A 80 -7.52 -16.39 19.75
CA ALA A 80 -7.30 -17.72 20.32
C ALA A 80 -7.29 -17.70 21.85
N GLY A 81 -6.73 -16.65 22.47
CA GLY A 81 -6.77 -16.44 23.92
C GLY A 81 -8.20 -16.26 24.47
N ASP A 82 -9.06 -15.55 23.74
CA ASP A 82 -10.46 -15.33 24.11
C ASP A 82 -11.36 -16.57 23.85
N TRP A 83 -10.99 -17.44 22.90
CA TRP A 83 -11.83 -18.51 22.35
C TRP A 83 -11.22 -19.91 22.46
N ASP A 84 -10.74 -20.28 23.65
CA ASP A 84 -10.28 -21.65 23.99
C ASP A 84 -9.22 -22.21 23.02
N ASP A 85 -8.25 -21.38 22.64
CA ASP A 85 -7.16 -21.73 21.73
C ASP A 85 -7.65 -22.14 20.32
N LEU A 86 -8.83 -21.69 19.89
CA LEU A 86 -9.37 -21.98 18.56
C LEU A 86 -9.05 -20.86 17.57
N PHE A 87 -8.86 -21.24 16.31
CA PHE A 87 -8.83 -20.26 15.21
C PHE A 87 -10.24 -19.77 14.86
N PRO A 88 -10.37 -18.56 14.27
CA PRO A 88 -11.66 -18.04 13.85
C PRO A 88 -12.42 -19.00 12.95
N PHE A 89 -13.60 -19.38 13.40
CA PHE A 89 -14.45 -20.32 12.71
C PHE A 89 -15.90 -19.86 12.83
N PHE A 90 -16.54 -19.65 11.69
CA PHE A 90 -17.81 -18.92 11.67
C PHE A 90 -18.77 -19.35 10.55
N ALA A 91 -18.36 -20.27 9.68
CA ALA A 91 -19.28 -20.95 8.77
C ALA A 91 -19.87 -22.21 9.41
N ILE A 92 -21.13 -22.52 9.11
CA ILE A 92 -21.78 -23.74 9.55
C ILE A 92 -21.37 -24.90 8.63
N PRO A 93 -20.81 -26.01 9.17
CA PRO A 93 -20.48 -27.19 8.38
C PRO A 93 -21.72 -27.74 7.65
N GLY A 94 -21.60 -27.95 6.34
CA GLY A 94 -22.67 -28.55 5.53
C GLY A 94 -23.81 -27.61 5.12
N ALA A 95 -23.81 -26.35 5.57
CA ALA A 95 -24.68 -25.32 5.00
C ALA A 95 -24.19 -24.94 3.60
N SER A 96 -25.12 -24.66 2.68
CA SER A 96 -24.76 -24.13 1.35
C SER A 96 -24.10 -22.76 1.46
N GLU A 97 -24.52 -21.97 2.45
CA GLU A 97 -24.01 -20.64 2.71
C GLU A 97 -24.20 -20.31 4.19
N THR A 98 -23.25 -19.58 4.79
CA THR A 98 -23.38 -19.04 6.13
C THR A 98 -23.36 -17.52 6.08
N VAL A 99 -24.41 -16.90 6.63
CA VAL A 99 -24.55 -15.45 6.72
C VAL A 99 -23.96 -14.96 8.04
N ILE A 100 -22.93 -14.11 7.98
CA ILE A 100 -22.47 -13.33 9.13
C ILE A 100 -23.14 -11.97 9.12
N ARG A 101 -23.56 -11.55 10.31
CA ARG A 101 -24.06 -10.19 10.57
C ARG A 101 -23.24 -9.58 11.68
N THR A 102 -22.52 -8.52 11.34
CA THR A 102 -21.78 -7.66 12.27
C THR A 102 -22.49 -6.32 12.37
N GLU A 103 -22.01 -5.40 13.22
CA GLU A 103 -22.60 -4.06 13.33
C GLU A 103 -22.47 -3.28 12.02
N ARG A 104 -21.36 -3.51 11.30
CA ARG A 104 -20.99 -2.75 10.09
C ARG A 104 -21.21 -3.50 8.78
N TYR A 105 -21.20 -4.84 8.79
CA TYR A 105 -21.18 -5.67 7.58
C TYR A 105 -22.15 -6.85 7.65
N THR A 106 -22.72 -7.22 6.51
CA THR A 106 -23.46 -8.47 6.31
C THR A 106 -22.91 -9.15 5.07
N ASP A 107 -22.34 -10.33 5.25
CA ASP A 107 -21.75 -11.13 4.17
C ASP A 107 -22.20 -12.59 4.29
N SER A 108 -22.13 -13.29 3.18
CA SER A 108 -22.52 -14.70 3.08
C SER A 108 -21.47 -15.46 2.29
N PHE A 109 -21.08 -16.63 2.78
CA PHE A 109 -19.99 -17.39 2.19
C PHE A 109 -20.06 -18.88 2.52
N SER A 110 -19.33 -19.69 1.75
CA SER A 110 -19.28 -21.14 1.93
C SER A 110 -18.37 -21.53 3.10
N TYR A 111 -18.46 -22.78 3.55
CA TYR A 111 -17.67 -23.28 4.67
C TYR A 111 -16.18 -22.90 4.63
N PHE A 112 -15.51 -23.24 3.53
CA PHE A 112 -14.07 -23.04 3.40
C PHE A 112 -13.68 -21.59 3.22
N ASP A 113 -14.58 -20.73 2.74
CA ASP A 113 -14.32 -19.31 2.60
C ASP A 113 -13.99 -18.63 3.95
N SER A 114 -14.36 -19.26 5.08
CA SER A 114 -13.97 -18.79 6.42
C SER A 114 -12.46 -18.51 6.57
N HIS A 115 -11.63 -19.21 5.80
CA HIS A 115 -10.18 -19.00 5.84
C HIS A 115 -9.73 -17.60 5.36
N SER A 116 -10.57 -16.92 4.57
CA SER A 116 -10.29 -15.59 4.00
C SER A 116 -11.19 -14.49 4.59
N PHE A 117 -12.39 -14.83 5.06
CA PHE A 117 -13.40 -13.87 5.50
C PHE A 117 -13.36 -13.54 6.99
N TRP A 118 -12.36 -14.06 7.67
CA TRP A 118 -12.19 -13.79 9.09
C TRP A 118 -12.10 -12.29 9.43
N PRO A 119 -11.63 -11.36 8.56
CA PRO A 119 -11.67 -9.95 8.89
C PRO A 119 -13.10 -9.48 9.17
N VAL A 120 -14.07 -9.88 8.34
CA VAL A 120 -15.49 -9.51 8.51
C VAL A 120 -16.00 -9.97 9.87
N ALA A 121 -15.66 -11.19 10.29
CA ALA A 121 -16.10 -11.73 11.57
C ALA A 121 -15.42 -11.06 12.79
N LEU A 122 -14.20 -10.53 12.62
CA LEU A 122 -13.37 -10.02 13.72
C LEU A 122 -13.34 -8.49 13.82
N VAL A 123 -13.78 -7.78 12.77
CA VAL A 123 -13.53 -6.34 12.60
C VAL A 123 -14.09 -5.52 13.77
N ASP A 124 -15.29 -5.80 14.25
CA ASP A 124 -15.92 -4.98 15.29
C ASP A 124 -15.26 -5.13 16.67
N ARG A 125 -14.81 -6.34 17.02
CA ARG A 125 -14.24 -6.61 18.35
C ARG A 125 -12.73 -6.37 18.40
N TYR A 126 -12.01 -6.74 17.35
CA TYR A 126 -10.55 -6.75 17.36
C TYR A 126 -9.90 -5.67 16.49
N TYR A 127 -10.69 -5.00 15.64
CA TYR A 127 -10.23 -3.90 14.80
C TYR A 127 -11.21 -2.71 14.85
N PRO A 128 -11.44 -2.11 16.02
CA PRO A 128 -12.45 -1.06 16.19
C PRO A 128 -12.22 0.13 15.25
N ASP A 129 -10.95 0.48 15.03
CA ASP A 129 -10.56 1.65 14.22
C ASP A 129 -10.46 1.36 12.71
N TYR A 130 -10.64 0.11 12.29
CA TYR A 130 -10.51 -0.28 10.88
C TYR A 130 -11.84 -0.72 10.27
N SER A 131 -11.95 -0.49 8.96
CA SER A 131 -12.94 -1.06 8.06
C SER A 131 -12.35 -2.27 7.35
N VAL A 132 -13.16 -3.27 6.99
CA VAL A 132 -12.70 -4.44 6.20
C VAL A 132 -12.19 -4.07 4.80
N HIS A 133 -12.43 -2.83 4.36
CA HIS A 133 -11.94 -2.29 3.09
C HIS A 133 -10.64 -1.51 3.23
N ASP A 134 -10.08 -1.38 4.43
CA ASP A 134 -8.83 -0.67 4.63
C ASP A 134 -7.62 -1.46 4.11
N GLU A 135 -6.55 -0.74 3.78
CA GLU A 135 -5.31 -1.31 3.23
C GLU A 135 -4.61 -2.31 4.16
N VAL A 136 -4.98 -2.37 5.43
CA VAL A 136 -4.44 -3.37 6.37
C VAL A 136 -4.93 -4.78 6.01
N PHE A 137 -6.16 -4.90 5.49
CA PHE A 137 -6.76 -6.18 5.07
C PHE A 137 -6.58 -6.45 3.58
N GLN A 138 -5.78 -5.62 2.89
CA GLN A 138 -5.51 -5.75 1.46
C GLN A 138 -4.01 -5.94 1.26
N SER A 139 -3.61 -7.08 0.69
CA SER A 139 -2.20 -7.25 0.34
C SER A 139 -1.74 -6.21 -0.68
N PRO A 140 -0.55 -5.61 -0.50
CA PRO A 140 0.06 -4.73 -1.49
C PRO A 140 0.25 -5.35 -2.88
N TYR A 141 0.22 -6.68 -2.97
CA TYR A 141 0.32 -7.43 -4.23
C TYR A 141 -1.03 -7.67 -4.89
N ALA A 142 -2.13 -7.52 -4.16
CA ALA A 142 -3.47 -7.64 -4.73
C ALA A 142 -3.71 -6.45 -5.66
N ARG A 143 -4.06 -6.71 -6.93
CA ARG A 143 -4.74 -5.67 -7.71
C ARG A 143 -6.03 -5.34 -6.98
N GLN A 144 -6.20 -4.07 -6.61
CA GLN A 144 -7.40 -3.55 -5.94
C GLN A 144 -8.65 -4.13 -6.63
N THR A 145 -9.25 -5.14 -6.00
CA THR A 145 -10.45 -5.77 -6.53
C THR A 145 -11.62 -4.94 -6.02
N ASN A 146 -12.49 -4.49 -6.93
CA ASN A 146 -13.72 -3.77 -6.56
C ASN A 146 -14.75 -4.64 -5.82
N TRP A 147 -14.36 -5.84 -5.38
CA TRP A 147 -15.27 -6.82 -4.80
C TRP A 147 -15.32 -6.76 -3.27
N GLY A 148 -14.54 -5.90 -2.61
CA GLY A 148 -14.64 -5.65 -1.16
C GLY A 148 -14.15 -6.81 -0.29
N ALA A 149 -13.19 -6.61 0.61
CA ALA A 149 -12.73 -7.59 1.62
C ALA A 149 -12.03 -8.89 1.14
N TRP A 150 -12.06 -9.28 -0.14
CA TRP A 150 -11.40 -10.53 -0.63
C TRP A 150 -9.86 -10.44 -0.76
N GLY A 151 -9.26 -9.46 -0.09
CA GLY A 151 -7.94 -8.93 -0.32
C GLY A 151 -6.81 -9.60 0.47
N VAL A 152 -6.64 -10.92 0.33
CA VAL A 152 -5.26 -11.49 0.32
C VAL A 152 -4.56 -11.71 1.68
N TYR A 153 -5.28 -12.06 2.75
CA TYR A 153 -4.65 -12.69 3.93
C TYR A 153 -5.45 -13.91 4.41
N ALA A 154 -5.09 -15.10 3.91
CA ALA A 154 -5.83 -16.34 4.15
C ALA A 154 -5.06 -17.27 5.09
N TYR A 155 -5.66 -17.76 6.17
CA TYR A 155 -5.01 -18.79 6.97
C TYR A 155 -5.24 -20.18 6.34
N SER A 156 -4.51 -21.20 6.78
CA SER A 156 -4.65 -22.54 6.19
C SER A 156 -5.99 -23.19 6.54
N CYS A 157 -6.68 -23.79 5.57
CA CYS A 157 -7.90 -24.58 5.83
C CYS A 157 -7.67 -25.74 6.82
N SER A 158 -6.42 -26.17 7.04
CA SER A 158 -6.08 -27.14 8.10
C SER A 158 -6.39 -26.65 9.52
N MET A 159 -6.69 -25.36 9.71
CA MET A 159 -7.15 -24.80 10.97
C MET A 159 -8.66 -24.95 11.19
N ILE A 160 -9.42 -25.20 10.12
CA ILE A 160 -10.89 -25.32 10.12
C ILE A 160 -11.38 -26.70 9.63
N ALA A 161 -10.49 -27.68 9.54
CA ALA A 161 -10.90 -29.06 9.31
C ALA A 161 -9.88 -29.99 9.95
N ALA A 162 -10.36 -31.07 10.56
CA ALA A 162 -9.53 -32.07 11.21
C ALA A 162 -8.54 -32.72 10.21
N PRO A 163 -7.34 -33.16 10.64
CA PRO A 163 -6.30 -33.65 9.71
C PRO A 163 -6.75 -34.83 8.83
N ASP A 164 -7.55 -35.72 9.39
CA ASP A 164 -8.19 -36.88 8.77
C ASP A 164 -9.19 -36.51 7.66
N TYR A 165 -9.72 -35.28 7.65
CA TYR A 165 -10.53 -34.79 6.53
C TYR A 165 -9.73 -34.69 5.22
N TRP A 166 -8.42 -34.40 5.31
CA TRP A 166 -7.60 -34.12 4.13
C TRP A 166 -7.11 -35.39 3.42
N ASP A 167 -7.15 -36.53 4.08
CA ASP A 167 -6.86 -37.84 3.49
C ASP A 167 -8.17 -38.49 3.00
N GLN A 168 -8.20 -38.89 1.72
CA GLN A 168 -9.38 -39.51 1.12
C GLN A 168 -9.74 -40.85 1.77
N SER A 169 -8.76 -41.58 2.32
CA SER A 169 -8.98 -42.89 2.93
C SER A 169 -9.64 -42.81 4.31
N THR A 170 -9.45 -41.69 5.02
CA THR A 170 -9.97 -41.44 6.38
C THR A 170 -11.11 -40.42 6.40
N ARG A 171 -11.52 -39.89 5.24
CA ARG A 171 -12.57 -38.88 5.17
C ARG A 171 -13.95 -39.51 5.39
N GLU A 172 -14.59 -39.13 6.48
CA GLU A 172 -15.93 -39.58 6.86
C GLU A 172 -17.01 -38.51 6.61
N GLY A 173 -16.67 -37.22 6.66
CA GLY A 173 -17.58 -36.15 6.23
C GLY A 173 -17.66 -34.93 7.15
N ILE A 174 -18.87 -34.36 7.28
CA ILE A 174 -19.11 -33.02 7.86
C ILE A 174 -18.65 -32.90 9.31
N HIS A 175 -18.66 -33.97 10.11
CA HIS A 175 -18.21 -33.89 11.51
C HIS A 175 -16.69 -33.64 11.64
N GLN A 176 -15.92 -33.88 10.59
CA GLN A 176 -14.49 -33.55 10.53
C GLN A 176 -14.24 -32.08 10.17
N LEU A 177 -15.28 -31.35 9.73
CA LEU A 177 -15.26 -29.92 9.48
C LEU A 177 -15.49 -29.17 10.79
N ARG A 178 -14.40 -28.89 11.49
CA ARG A 178 -14.40 -28.22 12.80
C ARG A 178 -13.11 -27.42 13.00
N PRO A 179 -13.12 -26.38 13.85
CA PRO A 179 -11.88 -25.69 14.21
C PRO A 179 -10.92 -26.64 14.94
N ASN A 180 -9.64 -26.51 14.64
CA ASN A 180 -8.55 -27.14 15.38
C ASN A 180 -7.96 -26.14 16.38
N ARG A 181 -7.47 -26.66 17.50
CA ARG A 181 -6.76 -25.85 18.48
C ARG A 181 -5.39 -25.44 17.94
N VAL A 182 -4.92 -24.23 18.24
CA VAL A 182 -3.58 -23.75 17.82
C VAL A 182 -2.50 -24.73 18.29
N SER A 183 -2.61 -25.21 19.53
CA SER A 183 -1.74 -26.23 20.14
C SER A 183 -1.75 -27.59 19.42
N SER A 184 -2.82 -27.96 18.73
CA SER A 184 -2.90 -29.20 17.96
C SER A 184 -2.27 -29.09 16.56
N VAL A 185 -2.07 -27.87 16.09
CA VAL A 185 -1.52 -27.60 14.76
C VAL A 185 0.00 -27.57 14.83
N ARG A 186 0.66 -28.45 14.08
CA ARG A 186 2.12 -28.45 13.99
C ARG A 186 2.61 -27.18 13.26
N TYR A 187 3.47 -26.39 13.91
CA TYR A 187 4.02 -25.12 13.39
C TYR A 187 2.95 -24.08 13.01
N PRO A 188 2.11 -23.63 13.96
CA PRO A 188 1.00 -22.71 13.65
C PRO A 188 1.51 -21.38 13.11
N GLY A 189 2.63 -20.86 13.64
CA GLY A 189 3.27 -19.64 13.14
C GLY A 189 3.89 -19.76 11.74
N SER A 190 4.11 -20.98 11.24
CA SER A 190 4.58 -21.24 9.86
C SER A 190 3.42 -21.53 8.90
N LYS A 191 2.23 -21.86 9.43
CA LYS A 191 0.96 -21.93 8.69
C LYS A 191 0.29 -20.55 8.76
N ALA A 192 1.07 -19.52 8.50
CA ALA A 192 0.65 -18.14 8.63
C ALA A 192 -0.33 -17.76 7.52
N LEU A 193 -1.09 -16.69 7.80
CA LEU A 193 -1.88 -15.96 6.81
C LEU A 193 -1.05 -15.78 5.52
N LEU A 194 -1.55 -16.32 4.42
CA LEU A 194 -0.92 -16.26 3.12
C LEU A 194 -1.38 -15.00 2.41
N SER A 195 -0.39 -14.24 1.93
CA SER A 195 -0.61 -13.19 0.94
C SER A 195 -0.68 -13.80 -0.46
N PHE A 196 -1.85 -14.25 -0.86
CA PHE A 196 -2.20 -14.75 -2.20
C PHE A 196 -2.51 -13.66 -3.25
N ASP A 197 -1.62 -13.40 -4.22
CA ASP A 197 -2.04 -12.71 -5.46
C ASP A 197 -2.81 -13.71 -6.35
N PRO A 198 -4.14 -13.55 -6.55
CA PRO A 198 -4.94 -14.49 -7.34
C PRO A 198 -4.54 -14.61 -8.81
N TRP A 199 -3.69 -13.70 -9.29
CA TRP A 199 -3.37 -13.54 -10.70
C TRP A 199 -1.91 -13.87 -11.03
N ARG A 200 -1.07 -14.15 -10.03
CA ARG A 200 0.30 -14.68 -10.19
C ARG A 200 0.36 -16.16 -9.82
N TRP A 201 -0.19 -17.01 -10.69
CA TRP A 201 0.03 -18.47 -10.64
C TRP A 201 1.42 -18.84 -11.18
N SER A 202 2.49 -18.35 -10.54
CA SER A 202 3.85 -18.82 -10.81
C SER A 202 4.35 -19.56 -9.58
N TRP A 203 4.25 -20.89 -9.62
CA TRP A 203 5.02 -21.75 -8.71
C TRP A 203 6.52 -21.63 -9.06
N PRO A 204 7.42 -21.63 -8.07
CA PRO A 204 8.85 -21.77 -8.33
C PRO A 204 9.21 -23.12 -8.94
#